data_AF-A0A971J3J8-F1
#
_entry.id   AF-A0A971J3J8-F1
#
_cell.length_a   1.000
_cell.length_b   1.000
_cell.length_c   1.000
_cell.angle_alpha   90.00
_cell.angle_beta   90.00
_cell.angle_gamma   90.00
#
_symmetry.space_group_name_H-M   'P 1'
#
loop_
_entity.id
_entity.type
_entity.pdbx_description
1 polymer ?
#
loop_
_entity_poly.entity_id
_entity_poly.type
_entity_poly.pdbx_seq_one_letter_code
_entity_poly.pdbx_strand_id
1 'polypeptide(L)'
;MSRPVPLYRQENVLIHNRIQRYQAVPLPAEEENTFNVSTAKKSRVVPQSICSACGTRMPKQQARICPFCEAELCPTCYHNTQERIEAESEGDE
;
A
#
# COMPACT_ATOMS: atom_id res chain seq x y z
N MET A 1 4.20 27.94 -24.25
CA MET A 1 3.87 27.66 -22.84
C MET A 1 3.77 26.15 -22.67
N SER A 2 4.83 25.51 -22.18
CA SER A 2 4.92 24.05 -22.07
C SER A 2 4.38 23.60 -20.71
N ARG A 3 3.38 22.71 -20.71
CA ARG A 3 2.79 22.14 -19.48
C ARG A 3 3.82 21.22 -18.80
N PRO A 4 3.99 21.25 -17.47
CA PRO A 4 4.85 20.31 -16.78
C PRO A 4 4.22 18.90 -16.84
N VAL A 5 4.99 17.94 -17.35
CA VAL A 5 4.64 16.52 -17.31
C VAL A 5 4.78 16.06 -15.86
N PRO A 6 3.73 15.48 -15.22
CA PRO A 6 3.88 14.95 -13.89
C PRO A 6 4.85 13.76 -13.95
N LEU A 7 6.00 13.92 -13.27
CA LEU A 7 6.92 12.82 -12.98
C LEU A 7 6.22 11.87 -12.02
N TYR A 8 5.43 10.93 -12.54
CA TYR A 8 4.99 9.78 -11.78
C TYR A 8 6.23 8.97 -11.44
N ARG A 9 6.78 9.21 -10.24
CA ARG A 9 7.80 8.37 -9.63
C ARG A 9 7.19 6.96 -9.55
N GLN A 10 7.68 6.05 -10.39
CA GLN A 10 7.29 4.64 -10.37
C GLN A 10 7.86 4.03 -9.09
N GLU A 11 7.16 4.22 -7.97
CA GLU A 11 7.34 3.36 -6.81
C GLU A 11 6.87 1.97 -7.23
N ASN A 12 7.72 0.96 -7.04
CA ASN A 12 7.41 -0.45 -7.30
C ASN A 12 6.34 -0.93 -6.30
N VAL A 13 5.09 -0.54 -6.49
CA VAL A 13 3.97 -0.92 -5.62
C VAL A 13 3.40 -2.25 -6.09
N LEU A 14 3.50 -3.27 -5.24
CA LEU A 14 2.84 -4.56 -5.47
C LEU A 14 1.34 -4.41 -5.23
N ILE A 15 0.55 -4.62 -6.28
CA ILE A 15 -0.91 -4.45 -6.28
C ILE A 15 -1.58 -5.82 -6.22
N HIS A 16 -2.41 -6.05 -5.20
CA HIS A 16 -3.31 -7.21 -5.14
C HIS A 16 -4.75 -6.80 -5.50
N ASN A 17 -5.33 -7.41 -6.54
CA ASN A 17 -6.66 -7.06 -7.08
C ASN A 17 -7.72 -8.12 -6.67
N ARG A 18 -8.77 -7.71 -5.93
CA ARG A 18 -9.95 -8.56 -5.65
C ARG A 18 -11.14 -8.08 -6.48
N ILE A 19 -11.81 -9.00 -7.19
CA ILE A 19 -12.90 -8.72 -8.14
C ILE A 19 -14.24 -9.12 -7.53
N GLN A 20 -15.24 -8.22 -7.47
CA GLN A 20 -16.64 -8.56 -7.18
C GLN A 20 -17.47 -8.65 -8.47
N ARG A 21 -18.55 -9.46 -8.46
CA ARG A 21 -19.45 -9.70 -9.60
C ARG A 21 -20.18 -8.43 -10.04
N TYR A 22 -20.45 -8.34 -11.35
CA TYR A 22 -21.00 -7.20 -12.08
C TYR A 22 -22.33 -6.67 -11.53
N GLN A 23 -22.41 -5.35 -11.31
CA GLN A 23 -23.67 -4.61 -11.12
C GLN A 23 -23.51 -3.27 -11.84
N ALA A 24 -24.46 -2.90 -12.69
CA ALA A 24 -24.48 -1.57 -13.31
C ALA A 24 -24.70 -0.52 -12.22
N VAL A 25 -23.81 0.47 -12.12
CA VAL A 25 -23.91 1.55 -11.13
C VAL A 25 -24.33 2.83 -11.86
N PRO A 26 -25.43 3.49 -11.45
CA PRO A 26 -25.84 4.75 -12.05
C PRO A 26 -24.80 5.84 -11.77
N LEU A 27 -24.46 6.61 -12.80
CA LEU A 27 -23.60 7.78 -12.73
C LEU A 27 -24.45 9.06 -12.75
N PRO A 28 -23.96 10.17 -12.18
CA PRO A 28 -24.61 11.46 -12.32
C PRO A 28 -24.80 11.79 -13.80
N ALA A 29 -26.01 12.21 -14.19
CA ALA A 29 -26.30 12.69 -15.53
C ALA A 29 -26.23 14.21 -15.55
N GLU A 30 -25.58 14.77 -16.58
CA GLU A 30 -25.54 16.22 -16.81
C GLU A 30 -26.81 16.74 -17.51
N GLU A 31 -27.61 15.84 -18.10
CA GLU A 31 -28.84 16.16 -18.82
C GLU A 31 -30.05 15.43 -18.22
N GLU A 32 -31.19 16.12 -18.08
CA GLU A 32 -32.43 15.64 -17.42
C GLU A 32 -33.05 14.37 -18.04
N ASN A 33 -32.71 14.03 -19.29
CA ASN A 33 -33.31 12.91 -20.03
C ASN A 33 -32.31 11.79 -20.38
N THR A 34 -31.09 11.80 -19.83
CA THR A 34 -30.11 10.74 -20.05
C THR A 34 -29.76 10.03 -18.74
N PHE A 35 -29.57 8.72 -18.80
CA PHE A 35 -29.10 7.93 -17.67
C PHE A 35 -27.74 7.31 -18.02
N ASN A 36 -26.69 7.77 -17.36
CA ASN A 36 -25.36 7.19 -17.51
C ASN A 36 -25.22 5.99 -16.56
N VAL A 37 -24.84 4.83 -17.09
CA VAL A 37 -24.57 3.64 -16.28
C VAL A 37 -23.12 3.21 -16.44
N SER A 38 -22.42 3.02 -15.33
CA SER A 38 -21.09 2.44 -15.31
C SER A 38 -21.19 0.93 -15.17
N THR A 39 -20.64 0.22 -16.16
CA THR A 39 -20.31 -1.22 -16.06
C THR A 39 -18.87 -1.43 -15.59
N ALA A 40 -18.14 -0.34 -15.33
CA ALA A 40 -16.74 -0.40 -14.92
C ALA A 40 -16.62 -1.00 -13.51
N LYS A 41 -15.73 -1.98 -13.39
CA LYS A 41 -15.47 -2.69 -12.15
C LYS A 41 -14.86 -1.77 -11.10
N LYS A 42 -15.52 -1.61 -9.96
CA LYS A 42 -14.91 -1.00 -8.77
C LYS A 42 -13.83 -1.94 -8.23
N SER A 43 -12.57 -1.72 -8.60
CA SER A 43 -11.44 -2.43 -8.02
C SER A 43 -10.94 -1.68 -6.79
N ARG A 44 -10.90 -2.36 -5.63
CA ARG A 44 -10.19 -1.85 -4.46
C ARG A 44 -8.72 -2.28 -4.55
N VAL A 45 -7.84 -1.33 -4.81
CA VAL A 45 -6.39 -1.54 -4.73
C VAL A 45 -6.02 -1.52 -3.25
N VAL A 46 -5.52 -2.65 -2.73
CA VAL A 46 -4.94 -2.71 -1.39
C VAL A 46 -3.42 -2.69 -1.55
N PRO A 47 -2.75 -1.59 -1.18
CA PRO A 47 -1.29 -1.53 -1.28
C PRO A 47 -0.66 -2.56 -0.35
N GLN A 48 0.28 -3.34 -0.88
CA GLN A 48 1.07 -4.31 -0.12
C GLN A 48 2.53 -3.87 -0.06
N SER A 49 3.20 -4.34 0.99
CA SER A 49 4.63 -4.21 1.23
C SER A 49 5.22 -5.61 1.45
N ILE A 50 6.53 -5.76 1.24
CA ILE A 50 7.29 -6.97 1.52
C ILE A 50 8.22 -6.69 2.69
N CYS A 51 8.15 -7.53 3.72
CA CYS A 51 9.12 -7.49 4.81
C CYS A 51 10.53 -7.79 4.28
N SER A 52 11.46 -6.87 4.50
CA SER A 52 12.85 -6.99 4.04
C SER A 52 13.61 -8.11 4.76
N ALA A 53 13.17 -8.50 5.97
CA ALA A 53 13.84 -9.54 6.77
C ALA A 53 13.37 -10.96 6.44
N CYS A 54 12.06 -11.18 6.22
CA CYS A 54 11.49 -12.52 6.05
C CYS A 54 10.74 -12.73 4.72
N GLY A 55 10.65 -11.71 3.87
CA GLY A 55 9.95 -11.79 2.58
C GLY A 55 8.43 -11.88 2.65
N THR A 56 7.84 -11.83 3.85
CA THR A 56 6.39 -11.93 4.03
C THR A 56 5.70 -10.70 3.44
N ARG A 57 4.62 -10.93 2.68
CA ARG A 57 3.76 -9.86 2.16
C ARG A 57 2.78 -9.41 3.25
N MET A 58 2.69 -8.11 3.48
CA MET A 58 1.73 -7.51 4.41
C MET A 58 1.03 -6.30 3.80
N PRO A 59 -0.14 -5.88 4.31
CA PRO A 59 -0.72 -4.59 3.96
C PRO A 59 0.26 -3.45 4.27
N LYS A 60 0.36 -2.44 3.39
CA LYS A 60 1.28 -1.30 3.59
C LYS A 60 1.04 -0.57 4.92
N GLN A 61 -0.20 -0.55 5.40
CA GLN A 61 -0.57 0.02 6.72
C GLN A 61 0.03 -0.72 7.92
N GLN A 62 0.46 -1.97 7.75
CA GLN A 62 1.07 -2.79 8.79
C GLN A 62 2.61 -2.81 8.70
N ALA A 63 3.18 -2.23 7.64
CA ALA A 63 4.62 -2.12 7.52
C ALA A 63 5.15 -1.11 8.55
N ARG A 64 6.22 -1.50 9.25
CA ARG A 64 6.98 -0.64 10.17
C ARG A 64 8.34 -0.35 9.55
N ILE A 65 8.84 0.86 9.76
CA ILE A 65 10.15 1.28 9.25
C ILE A 65 11.19 1.04 10.34
N CYS A 66 12.27 0.34 10.01
CA CYS A 66 13.40 0.19 10.91
C CYS A 66 14.09 1.56 11.12
N PRO A 67 14.30 2.02 12.36
CA PRO A 67 14.88 3.34 12.62
C PRO A 67 16.36 3.47 12.21
N PHE A 68 17.05 2.36 11.95
CA PHE A 68 18.49 2.35 11.62
C PHE A 68 18.78 2.25 10.11
N CYS A 69 18.02 1.44 9.39
CA CYS A 69 18.28 1.14 7.98
C CYS A 69 17.12 1.48 7.05
N GLU A 70 16.06 2.12 7.58
CA GLU A 70 14.84 2.52 6.87
C GLU A 70 14.09 1.37 6.16
N ALA A 71 14.46 0.12 6.43
CA ALA A 71 13.85 -1.05 5.81
C ALA A 71 12.40 -1.25 6.30
N GLU A 72 11.51 -1.63 5.38
CA GLU A 72 10.14 -2.03 5.72
C GLU A 72 10.15 -3.44 6.34
N LEU A 73 9.65 -3.55 7.56
CA LEU A 73 9.55 -4.79 8.35
C LEU A 73 8.10 -5.10 8.69
N CYS A 74 7.77 -6.40 8.75
CA CYS A 74 6.50 -6.83 9.31
C CYS A 74 6.49 -6.59 10.84
N PRO A 75 5.30 -6.55 11.48
CA PRO A 75 5.21 -6.32 12.93
C PRO A 75 6.06 -7.27 13.77
N THR A 76 6.14 -8.55 13.38
CA THR A 76 6.96 -9.56 14.08
C THR A 76 8.45 -9.29 13.96
N CYS A 77 8.96 -9.05 12.74
CA CYS A 77 10.38 -8.76 12.55
C CYS A 77 10.77 -7.41 13.17
N TYR A 78 9.87 -6.43 13.16
CA TYR A 78 10.10 -5.15 13.84
C TYR A 78 10.26 -5.35 15.34
N HIS A 79 9.36 -6.11 15.99
CA HIS A 79 9.44 -6.41 17.42
C HIS A 79 10.75 -7.12 17.79
N ASN A 80 11.10 -8.19 17.07
CA ASN A 80 12.36 -8.92 17.31
C ASN A 80 13.59 -8.03 17.11
N THR A 81 13.54 -7.08 16.18
CA THR A 81 14.65 -6.15 15.97
C THR A 81 14.75 -5.18 17.16
N GLN A 82 13.62 -4.68 17.64
CA GLN A 82 13.56 -3.77 18.79
C GLN A 82 14.08 -4.44 20.07
N GLU A 83 13.66 -5.66 20.38
CA GLU A 83 14.16 -6.41 21.54
C GLU A 83 15.67 -6.64 21.49
N ARG A 84 16.21 -6.89 20.30
CA ARG A 84 17.66 -7.06 20.11
C ARG A 84 18.43 -5.76 20.35
N ILE A 85 17.89 -4.64 19.89
CA ILE A 85 18.51 -3.32 20.11
C ILE A 85 18.52 -2.98 21.60
N GLU A 86 17.39 -3.22 22.30
CA GLU A 86 17.27 -2.99 23.74
C GLU A 86 18.27 -3.88 24.51
N ALA A 87 18.36 -5.17 24.17
CA ALA A 87 19.33 -6.09 24.78
C ALA A 87 20.80 -5.75 24.49
N GLU A 88 21.12 -5.25 23.29
CA GLU A 88 22.47 -4.79 22.94
C GLU A 88 22.83 -3.48 23.67
N SER A 89 21.84 -2.64 24.02
CA SER A 89 22.07 -1.39 24.76
C SER A 89 22.26 -1.55 26.28
N GLU A 90 21.81 -2.67 26.86
CA GLU A 90 21.96 -2.98 28.30
C GLU A 90 23.25 -3.76 28.62
N GLY A 91 24.04 -4.14 27.60
CA GLY A 91 25.26 -4.94 27.74
C GLY A 91 26.57 -4.17 27.88
N ASP A 92 26.53 -2.83 27.93
CA ASP A 92 27.69 -1.93 27.94
C ASP A 92 27.91 -1.22 29.31
N GLU A 93 27.47 -1.82 30.43
CA GLU A 93 27.84 -1.38 31.81
C GLU A 93 28.75 -2.37 32.54
#